data_AF-A0A924VHC7-F1
#
_entry.id   AF-A0A924VHC7-F1
#
_cell.length_a   1.000
_cell.length_b   1.000
_cell.length_c   1.000
_cell.angle_alpha   90.00
_cell.angle_beta   90.00
_cell.angle_gamma   90.00
#
_symmetry.space_group_name_H-M   'P 1'
#
loop_
_entity.id
_entity.type
_entity.pdbx_description
1 polymer ?
#
loop_
_entity_poly.entity_id
_entity_poly.type
_entity_poly.pdbx_seq_one_letter_code
_entity_poly.pdbx_strand_id
1 'polypeptide(L)'
;MKATRRSRRILQYKINAGRAGLILLGIALACFGLKGFLLPNHFIDGGITGISLLTFQLTKSSGIPVSVWLVLFNIPFIVLGAKQIGKRFAIVTSVAIVVLAATIFFVEFPVITDDKLLTAIFGGFF
;
A
#
# COMPACT_ATOMS: atom_id res chain seq x y z
N MET A 1 37.68 15.92 10.53
CA MET A 1 37.64 14.44 10.60
C MET A 1 36.80 13.87 9.45
N LYS A 2 37.42 13.20 8.47
CA LYS A 2 36.69 12.52 7.38
C LYS A 2 36.26 11.13 7.86
N ALA A 3 34.96 10.87 7.94
CA ALA A 3 34.45 9.55 8.31
C ALA A 3 35.01 8.45 7.38
N THR A 4 35.57 7.39 7.96
CA THR A 4 36.09 6.23 7.23
C THR A 4 34.99 5.60 6.38
N ARG A 5 35.35 5.09 5.17
CA ARG A 5 34.40 4.44 4.23
C ARG A 5 33.54 3.35 4.89
N ARG A 6 34.06 2.69 5.94
CA ARG A 6 33.36 1.67 6.76
C ARG A 6 32.22 2.27 7.59
N SER A 7 32.42 3.46 8.19
CA SER A 7 31.40 4.13 9.00
C SER A 7 30.20 4.63 8.15
N ARG A 8 30.46 5.10 6.93
CA ARG A 8 29.40 5.48 5.97
C ARG A 8 28.52 4.29 5.54
N ARG A 9 29.09 3.10 5.33
CA ARG A 9 28.31 1.89 4.98
C ARG A 9 27.36 1.48 6.11
N ILE A 10 27.85 1.44 7.35
CA ILE A 10 27.02 1.07 8.52
C ILE A 10 25.86 2.04 8.70
N LEU A 11 26.11 3.35 8.55
CA LEU A 11 25.07 4.36 8.62
C LEU A 11 24.01 4.17 7.51
N GLN A 12 24.45 3.89 6.28
CA GLN A 12 23.53 3.65 5.17
C GLN A 12 22.66 2.41 5.38
N TYR A 13 23.21 1.33 5.96
CA TYR A 13 22.45 0.14 6.32
C TYR A 13 21.39 0.46 7.38
N LYS A 14 21.75 1.17 8.45
CA LYS A 14 20.78 1.60 9.49
C LYS A 14 19.65 2.45 8.92
N ILE A 15 19.97 3.40 8.05
CA ILE A 15 18.96 4.25 7.40
C ILE A 15 18.03 3.43 6.50
N ASN A 16 18.58 2.53 5.68
CA ASN A 16 17.76 1.70 4.79
C ASN A 16 16.86 0.74 5.59
N ALA A 17 17.35 0.18 6.71
CA ALA A 17 16.55 -0.65 7.60
C ALA A 17 15.41 0.15 8.26
N GLY A 18 15.69 1.37 8.74
CA GLY A 18 14.66 2.26 9.28
C GLY A 18 13.58 2.60 8.24
N ARG A 19 13.97 2.87 6.99
CA ARG A 19 13.02 3.09 5.88
C ARG A 19 12.15 1.88 5.61
N ALA A 20 12.74 0.69 5.58
CA ALA A 20 11.98 -0.55 5.39
C ALA A 20 10.96 -0.76 6.53
N GLY A 21 11.37 -0.51 7.78
CA GLY A 21 10.45 -0.57 8.93
C GLY A 21 9.28 0.39 8.80
N LEU A 22 9.52 1.63 8.38
CA LEU A 22 8.45 2.62 8.14
C LEU A 22 7.51 2.20 7.00
N ILE A 23 8.04 1.62 5.91
CA ILE A 23 7.22 1.11 4.80
C ILE A 23 6.33 -0.04 5.29
N LEU A 24 6.87 -0.99 6.06
CA LEU A 24 6.09 -2.11 6.59
C LEU A 24 5.01 -1.64 7.57
N LEU A 25 5.31 -0.66 8.43
CA LEU A 25 4.33 -0.05 9.30
C LEU A 25 3.21 0.63 8.50
N GLY A 26 3.58 1.40 7.46
CA GLY A 26 2.61 2.01 6.55
C GLY A 26 1.72 0.97 5.86
N ILE A 27 2.29 -0.15 5.40
CA ILE A 27 1.52 -1.24 4.80
C ILE A 27 0.55 -1.86 5.81
N ALA A 28 0.97 -2.07 7.05
CA ALA A 28 0.11 -2.61 8.09
C ALA A 28 -1.07 -1.67 8.39
N LEU A 29 -0.81 -0.37 8.51
CA LEU A 29 -1.83 0.65 8.74
C LEU A 29 -2.79 0.77 7.54
N ALA A 30 -2.26 0.82 6.32
CA ALA A 30 -3.07 0.88 5.11
C ALA A 30 -3.95 -0.37 4.94
N CYS A 31 -3.40 -1.56 5.22
CA CYS A 31 -4.18 -2.79 5.19
C CYS A 31 -5.29 -2.79 6.25
N PHE A 32 -4.98 -2.36 7.48
CA PHE A 32 -5.96 -2.23 8.56
C PHE A 32 -7.09 -1.26 8.19
N GLY A 33 -6.74 -0.09 7.65
CA GLY A 33 -7.70 0.90 7.17
C GLY A 33 -8.58 0.38 6.04
N LEU A 34 -7.96 -0.18 5.01
CA LEU A 34 -8.65 -0.65 3.81
C LEU A 34 -9.56 -1.85 4.09
N LYS A 35 -9.09 -2.86 4.83
CA LYS A 35 -9.91 -4.04 5.19
C LYS A 35 -10.85 -3.83 6.37
N GLY A 36 -10.45 -3.05 7.37
CA GLY A 36 -11.24 -2.84 8.58
C GLY A 36 -12.38 -1.83 8.40
N PHE A 37 -12.20 -0.86 7.49
CA PHE A 37 -13.15 0.23 7.30
C PHE A 37 -13.70 0.29 5.86
N LEU A 38 -12.85 0.41 4.83
CA LEU A 38 -13.33 0.74 3.48
C LEU A 38 -14.06 -0.41 2.79
N LEU A 39 -13.44 -1.59 2.73
CA LEU A 39 -13.98 -2.77 2.05
C LEU A 39 -15.35 -3.20 2.59
N PRO A 40 -15.54 -3.35 3.92
CA PRO A 40 -16.83 -3.77 4.49
C PRO A 40 -17.94 -2.76 4.25
N ASN A 41 -17.60 -1.46 4.28
CA ASN A 41 -18.57 -0.37 4.14
C ASN A 41 -18.81 0.07 2.70
N HIS A 42 -18.25 -0.63 1.72
CA HIS A 42 -18.29 -0.25 0.30
C HIS A 42 -17.83 1.20 0.07
N PHE A 43 -16.91 1.67 0.91
CA PHE A 43 -16.39 3.02 0.87
C PHE A 43 -15.18 3.06 -0.06
N ILE A 44 -15.07 4.13 -0.85
CA ILE A 44 -14.08 4.26 -1.91
C ILE A 44 -13.05 5.31 -1.50
N ASP A 45 -11.78 4.95 -1.63
CA ASP A 45 -10.63 5.85 -1.48
C ASP A 45 -10.37 6.68 -2.75
N GLY A 46 -9.44 7.62 -2.70
CA GLY A 46 -8.92 8.31 -3.87
C GLY A 46 -7.90 7.49 -4.68
N GLY A 47 -7.55 8.01 -5.86
CA GLY A 47 -6.42 7.52 -6.66
C GLY A 47 -6.56 6.08 -7.17
N ILE A 48 -5.43 5.38 -7.26
CA ILE A 48 -5.34 4.02 -7.84
C ILE A 48 -6.04 2.99 -6.92
N THR A 49 -5.93 3.16 -5.61
CA THR A 49 -6.64 2.34 -4.62
C THR A 49 -8.16 2.48 -4.81
N GLY A 50 -8.65 3.70 -5.00
CA GLY A 50 -10.05 3.99 -5.33
C GLY A 50 -10.53 3.28 -6.59
N ILE A 51 -9.77 3.37 -7.69
CA ILE A 51 -10.10 2.68 -8.95
C ILE A 51 -10.12 1.16 -8.76
N SER A 52 -9.22 0.64 -7.92
CA SER A 52 -9.17 -0.79 -7.60
C SER A 52 -10.40 -1.24 -6.81
N LEU A 53 -10.82 -0.45 -5.82
CA LEU A 53 -12.04 -0.69 -5.04
C LEU A 53 -13.29 -0.59 -5.91
N LEU A 54 -13.41 0.45 -6.74
CA LEU A 54 -14.51 0.63 -7.68
C LEU A 54 -14.63 -0.57 -8.62
N THR A 55 -13.52 -0.97 -9.24
CA THR A 55 -13.51 -2.10 -10.16
C THR A 55 -13.86 -3.40 -9.43
N PHE A 56 -13.34 -3.61 -8.22
CA PHE A 56 -13.72 -4.75 -7.39
C PHE A 56 -15.23 -4.79 -7.12
N GLN A 57 -15.86 -3.66 -6.77
CA GLN A 57 -17.30 -3.62 -6.52
C GLN A 57 -18.11 -3.93 -7.80
N LEU A 58 -17.68 -3.42 -8.95
CA LEU A 58 -18.35 -3.67 -10.24
C LEU A 58 -18.14 -5.10 -10.76
N THR A 59 -17.00 -5.72 -10.43
CA THR A 59 -16.61 -7.06 -10.91
C THR A 59 -16.74 -8.14 -9.85
N LYS A 60 -17.51 -7.87 -8.77
CA LYS A 60 -17.66 -8.79 -7.63
C LYS A 60 -18.08 -10.20 -8.06
N SER A 61 -18.89 -10.33 -9.11
CA SER A 61 -19.32 -11.62 -9.69
C SER A 61 -18.19 -12.45 -10.31
N SER A 62 -17.04 -11.84 -10.63
CA SER A 62 -15.89 -12.51 -11.24
C SER A 62 -15.00 -13.22 -10.21
N GLY A 63 -15.22 -13.00 -8.90
CA GLY A 63 -14.41 -13.61 -7.83
C GLY A 63 -12.99 -13.07 -7.71
N ILE A 64 -12.64 -12.00 -8.43
CA ILE A 64 -11.30 -11.42 -8.40
C ILE A 64 -11.17 -10.53 -7.16
N PRO A 65 -10.18 -10.75 -6.28
CA PRO A 65 -10.00 -9.94 -5.07
C PRO A 65 -9.43 -8.56 -5.41
N VAL A 66 -9.69 -7.57 -4.55
CA VAL A 66 -9.17 -6.20 -4.70
C VAL A 66 -7.63 -6.14 -4.78
N SER A 67 -6.92 -7.09 -4.16
CA SER A 67 -5.45 -7.19 -4.19
C SER A 67 -4.90 -7.31 -5.61
N VAL A 68 -5.61 -8.04 -6.48
CA VAL A 68 -5.22 -8.21 -7.90
C VAL A 68 -5.39 -6.90 -8.65
N TRP A 69 -6.54 -6.22 -8.48
CA TRP A 69 -6.80 -4.92 -9.10
C TRP A 69 -5.78 -3.86 -8.66
N LEU A 70 -5.42 -3.87 -7.37
CA LEU A 70 -4.42 -2.95 -6.80
C LEU A 70 -3.07 -3.11 -7.49
N VAL A 71 -2.58 -4.34 -7.67
CA VAL A 71 -1.32 -4.59 -8.39
C VAL A 71 -1.46 -4.17 -9.86
N LEU A 72 -2.51 -4.64 -10.53
CA LEU A 72 -2.73 -4.42 -11.96
C LEU A 72 -2.73 -2.94 -12.32
N PHE A 73 -3.54 -2.14 -11.61
CA PHE A 73 -3.68 -0.71 -11.92
C PHE A 73 -2.48 0.13 -11.50
N ASN A 74 -1.63 -0.36 -10.60
CA ASN A 74 -0.39 0.34 -10.25
C ASN A 74 0.75 0.12 -11.27
N ILE A 75 0.71 -0.94 -12.09
CA ILE A 75 1.75 -1.22 -13.11
C ILE A 75 2.07 0.00 -13.99
N PRO A 76 1.11 0.70 -14.61
CA PRO A 76 1.42 1.87 -15.44
C PRO A 76 2.13 2.97 -14.66
N PHE A 77 1.76 3.21 -13.40
CA PHE A 77 2.37 4.23 -12.55
C PHE A 77 3.77 3.83 -12.08
N ILE A 78 4.01 2.54 -11.82
CA ILE A 78 5.34 2.00 -11.56
C ILE A 78 6.26 2.24 -12.76
N VAL A 79 5.77 1.96 -13.98
CA VAL A 79 6.52 2.19 -15.22
C VAL A 79 6.82 3.68 -15.42
N LEU A 80 5.85 4.56 -15.17
CA LEU A 80 6.06 6.00 -15.22
C LEU A 80 7.06 6.47 -14.16
N GLY A 81 6.95 5.99 -12.92
CA GLY A 81 7.87 6.29 -11.83
C GLY A 81 9.30 5.82 -12.12
N ALA A 82 9.47 4.68 -12.79
CA ALA A 82 10.77 4.20 -13.24
C ALA A 82 11.43 5.15 -14.25
N LYS A 83 10.63 5.75 -15.14
CA LYS A 83 11.09 6.69 -16.18
C LYS A 83 11.34 8.10 -15.63
N GLN A 84 10.49 8.59 -14.72
CA GLN A 84 10.52 9.98 -14.24
C GLN A 84 11.36 10.19 -12.97
N ILE A 85 11.31 9.24 -12.03
CA ILE A 85 11.98 9.36 -10.71
C ILE A 85 13.23 8.49 -10.66
N GLY A 86 13.12 7.25 -11.17
CA GLY A 86 14.25 6.34 -11.35
C GLY A 86 13.97 4.92 -10.89
N LYS A 87 14.83 4.00 -11.34
CA LYS A 87 14.66 2.55 -11.15
C LYS A 87 14.57 2.13 -9.68
N ARG A 88 15.36 2.75 -8.80
CA ARG A 88 15.37 2.41 -7.37
C ARG A 88 14.03 2.74 -6.70
N PHE A 89 13.43 3.88 -7.04
CA PHE A 89 12.10 4.24 -6.54
C PHE A 89 11.07 3.21 -7.01
N ALA A 90 11.04 2.92 -8.31
CA ALA A 90 10.09 1.97 -8.88
C ALA A 90 10.19 0.58 -8.22
N ILE A 91 11.39 0.05 -7.99
CA ILE A 91 11.57 -1.25 -7.32
C ILE A 91 10.99 -1.23 -5.90
N VAL A 92 11.30 -0.20 -5.10
CA VAL A 92 10.80 -0.10 -3.72
C VAL A 92 9.27 0.03 -3.71
N THR A 93 8.71 0.85 -4.60
CA THR A 93 7.26 1.03 -4.75
C THR A 93 6.58 -0.26 -5.19
N SER A 94 7.12 -0.98 -6.18
CA SER A 94 6.59 -2.29 -6.60
C SER A 94 6.58 -3.29 -5.45
N VAL A 95 7.68 -3.38 -4.70
CA VAL A 95 7.76 -4.29 -3.53
C VAL A 95 6.71 -3.90 -2.50
N ALA A 96 6.57 -2.61 -2.18
CA ALA A 96 5.57 -2.15 -1.21
C ALA A 96 4.14 -2.48 -1.65
N ILE A 97 3.82 -2.28 -2.92
CA ILE A 97 2.50 -2.58 -3.50
C ILE A 97 2.20 -4.08 -3.47
N VAL A 98 3.17 -4.92 -3.84
CA VAL A 98 3.02 -6.38 -3.81
C VAL A 98 2.84 -6.87 -2.38
N VAL A 99 3.62 -6.35 -1.43
CA VAL A 99 3.48 -6.71 -0.01
C VAL A 99 2.13 -6.24 0.53
N LEU A 100 1.67 -5.03 0.20
CA LEU A 100 0.33 -4.56 0.57
C LEU A 100 -0.77 -5.46 0.00
N ALA A 101 -0.70 -5.79 -1.29
CA ALA A 101 -1.66 -6.68 -1.94
C ALA A 101 -1.66 -8.09 -1.32
N ALA A 102 -0.49 -8.62 -0.96
CA ALA A 102 -0.37 -9.89 -0.26
C ALA A 102 -0.98 -9.83 1.14
N THR A 103 -0.71 -8.77 1.92
CA THR A 103 -1.32 -8.58 3.24
C THR A 103 -2.84 -8.46 3.14
N ILE A 104 -3.36 -7.70 2.17
CA ILE A 104 -4.79 -7.63 1.90
C ILE A 104 -5.35 -8.99 1.48
N PHE A 105 -4.60 -9.83 0.77
CA PHE A 105 -5.11 -11.13 0.37
C PHE A 105 -5.13 -12.13 1.54
N PHE A 106 -4.05 -12.23 2.31
CA PHE A 106 -3.85 -13.29 3.31
C PHE A 106 -4.29 -12.93 4.74
N VAL A 107 -4.30 -11.64 5.10
CA VAL A 107 -4.62 -11.22 6.48
C VAL A 107 -6.09 -10.87 6.59
N GLU A 108 -6.82 -11.58 7.44
CA GLU A 108 -8.20 -11.26 7.77
C GLU A 108 -8.25 -10.18 8.85
N PHE A 109 -9.20 -9.26 8.71
CA PHE A 109 -9.48 -8.22 9.69
C PHE A 109 -10.97 -8.26 10.02
N PRO A 110 -11.34 -8.10 11.30
CA PRO A 110 -12.74 -7.90 11.66
C PRO A 110 -13.22 -6.56 11.10
N VAL A 111 -14.53 -6.46 10.84
CA VAL A 111 -15.18 -5.18 10.56
C VAL A 111 -15.11 -4.33 11.82
N ILE A 112 -14.51 -3.15 11.73
CA ILE A 112 -14.31 -2.27 12.90
C ILE A 112 -15.56 -1.46 13.22
N THR A 113 -16.26 -0.99 12.19
CA THR A 113 -17.48 -0.20 12.32
C THR A 113 -18.26 -0.21 11.01
N ASP A 114 -19.59 -0.06 11.10
CA ASP A 114 -20.48 0.15 9.95
C ASP A 114 -20.87 1.63 9.77
N ASP A 115 -20.39 2.51 10.66
CA ASP A 115 -20.69 3.94 10.60
C ASP A 115 -19.87 4.60 9.48
N LYS A 116 -20.58 5.23 8.53
CA LYS A 116 -19.97 5.85 7.34
C LYS A 116 -19.13 7.07 7.69
N LEU A 117 -19.47 7.83 8.75
CA LEU A 117 -18.70 8.98 9.18
C LEU A 117 -17.38 8.52 9.80
N LEU A 118 -17.41 7.51 10.68
CA LEU A 118 -16.19 6.92 11.24
C LEU A 118 -15.33 6.31 10.12
N THR A 119 -15.95 5.60 9.18
CA THR A 119 -15.26 5.05 8.00
C THR A 119 -14.58 6.14 7.17
N ALA A 120 -15.23 7.29 6.94
CA ALA A 120 -14.63 8.40 6.19
C ALA A 120 -13.45 9.03 6.94
N ILE A 121 -13.56 9.20 8.26
CA ILE A 121 -12.50 9.78 9.09
C ILE A 121 -11.28 8.86 9.13
N PHE A 122 -11.47 7.58 9.47
CA PHE A 122 -10.37 6.62 9.51
C PHE A 122 -9.85 6.30 8.12
N GLY A 123 -10.73 6.30 7.11
CA GLY A 123 -10.38 6.14 5.71
C GLY A 123 -9.43 7.20 5.17
N GLY A 124 -9.60 8.46 5.61
CA GLY A 124 -8.71 9.56 5.22
C GLY A 124 -7.40 9.65 6.02
N PHE A 125 -7.22 8.84 7.08
CA PHE A 125 -6.08 8.96 7.99
C PHE A 125 -4.88 8.07 7.63
N PHE A 126 -5.10 6.96 6.91
CA PHE A 126 -4.06 5.96 6.63
C PHE A 126 -3.35 6.14 5.29
#